data_AF-A0A7H8R231-F1
#
_entry.id   AF-A0A7H8R231-F1
#
_cell.length_a   1.000
_cell.length_b   1.000
_cell.length_c   1.000
_cell.angle_alpha   90.00
_cell.angle_beta   90.00
_cell.angle_gamma   90.00
#
_symmetry.space_group_name_H-M   'P 1'
#
loop_
_entity.id
_entity.type
_entity.pdbx_description
1 polymer ?
#
loop_
_entity_poly.entity_id
_entity_poly.type
_entity_poly.pdbx_seq_one_letter_code
_entity_poly.pdbx_strand_id
1 'polypeptide(L)'
;MKVGKVTDHQCRSQQYGLVQQVVESHPIFFLLNVLLQPRREKEIFFVSWPNPTIYALEDSTCFHFPSKPQRTLEEKTLRAIVPISIENIKSCDCILIGTADPRDLRQFMEEYDANVSKPGFEGRKQRGAVLDQEILEQILSTDRYHVKNSPIPLGAVRLLRSTVATSSRGSRYALQPQLLRVRDYLSDEATLENGVSLQDITNHRLSSWPMRQSAYGEKFAESRPPFVHDPLSGISPLAEAIGLRRTFDDYSVLSELGILLGGDLPALQSYVQSWECAANSLVTRRFQTLSCTEQTVYQDKSHSSGQSSQTNIESDVELESEEEKDVEDDYVDEGSADSE
;
A
#
# COMPACT_ATOMS: atom_id res chain seq x y z
N MET A 1 -14.57 -33.88 3.80
CA MET A 1 -14.49 -32.40 3.76
C MET A 1 -14.49 -32.00 2.29
N LYS A 2 -15.54 -31.33 1.78
CA LYS A 2 -15.54 -30.87 0.38
C LYS A 2 -14.64 -29.64 0.30
N VAL A 3 -13.44 -29.82 -0.22
CA VAL A 3 -12.52 -28.72 -0.51
C VAL A 3 -13.11 -27.96 -1.70
N GLY A 4 -13.60 -26.74 -1.47
CA GLY A 4 -14.06 -25.85 -2.53
C GLY A 4 -12.94 -25.59 -3.54
N LYS A 5 -13.27 -25.19 -4.77
CA LYS A 5 -12.25 -24.68 -5.69
C LYS A 5 -11.62 -23.45 -5.02
N VAL A 6 -10.31 -23.46 -4.83
CA VAL A 6 -9.57 -22.22 -4.56
C VAL A 6 -9.62 -21.39 -5.82
N THR A 7 -10.04 -20.14 -5.66
CA THR A 7 -10.02 -19.18 -6.76
C THR A 7 -8.57 -18.76 -6.99
N ASP A 8 -8.16 -18.55 -8.25
CA ASP A 8 -6.83 -18.04 -8.63
C ASP A 8 -6.39 -16.85 -7.74
N HIS A 9 -7.36 -15.99 -7.45
CA HIS A 9 -7.25 -14.86 -6.55
C HIS A 9 -6.75 -15.18 -5.13
N GLN A 10 -7.20 -16.28 -4.53
CA GLN A 10 -6.76 -16.69 -3.18
C GLN A 10 -5.30 -17.13 -3.16
N CYS A 11 -4.80 -17.83 -4.18
CA CYS A 11 -3.38 -18.21 -4.25
C CYS A 11 -2.47 -17.00 -4.47
N ARG A 12 -2.84 -16.11 -5.40
CA ARG A 12 -2.12 -14.84 -5.61
C ARG A 12 -2.09 -13.99 -4.33
N SER A 13 -3.18 -13.98 -3.56
CA SER A 13 -3.25 -13.23 -2.31
C SER A 13 -2.22 -13.67 -1.26
N GLN A 14 -1.95 -14.98 -1.17
CA GLN A 14 -0.96 -15.52 -0.25
C GLN A 14 0.45 -15.09 -0.65
N GLN A 15 0.73 -15.21 -1.95
CA GLN A 15 1.99 -14.76 -2.55
C GLN A 15 2.24 -13.27 -2.27
N TYR A 16 1.23 -12.41 -2.45
CA TYR A 16 1.37 -10.98 -2.15
C TYR A 16 1.52 -10.68 -0.66
N GLY A 17 0.92 -11.48 0.22
CA GLY A 17 1.12 -11.38 1.66
C GLY A 17 2.57 -11.65 2.10
N LEU A 18 3.30 -12.53 1.40
CA LEU A 18 4.74 -12.73 1.64
C LEU A 18 5.56 -11.52 1.19
N VAL A 19 5.26 -10.99 0.01
CA VAL A 19 5.97 -9.81 -0.53
C VAL A 19 5.71 -8.59 0.35
N GLN A 20 4.47 -8.38 0.80
CA GLN A 20 4.09 -7.32 1.74
C GLN A 20 4.98 -7.33 2.99
N GLN A 21 5.17 -8.49 3.63
CA GLN A 21 6.00 -8.61 4.84
C GLN A 21 7.47 -8.25 4.59
N VAL A 22 8.00 -8.60 3.43
CA VAL A 22 9.37 -8.22 3.04
C VAL A 22 9.47 -6.71 2.84
N VAL A 23 8.56 -6.10 2.10
CA VAL A 23 8.60 -4.65 1.85
C VAL A 23 8.42 -3.86 3.16
N GLU A 24 7.53 -4.30 4.05
CA GLU A 24 7.32 -3.70 5.37
C GLU A 24 8.56 -3.69 6.26
N SER A 25 9.41 -4.72 6.14
CA SER A 25 10.61 -4.89 6.96
C SER A 25 11.91 -4.48 6.26
N HIS A 26 11.80 -3.89 5.06
CA HIS A 26 12.95 -3.49 4.28
C HIS A 26 13.76 -2.38 4.97
N PRO A 27 15.10 -2.51 5.13
CA PRO A 27 15.91 -1.55 5.88
C PRO A 27 15.87 -0.13 5.34
N ILE A 28 15.86 0.05 4.02
CA ILE A 28 15.72 1.37 3.39
C ILE A 28 14.36 2.01 3.70
N PHE A 29 13.27 1.22 3.71
CA PHE A 29 11.94 1.76 4.03
C PHE A 29 11.85 2.19 5.50
N PHE A 30 12.47 1.41 6.39
CA PHE A 30 12.66 1.79 7.80
C PHE A 30 13.46 3.09 7.94
N LEU A 31 14.63 3.18 7.28
CA LEU A 31 15.50 4.35 7.33
C LEU A 31 14.78 5.62 6.85
N LEU A 32 14.01 5.54 5.75
CA LEU A 32 13.22 6.66 5.25
C LEU A 32 12.21 7.16 6.30
N ASN A 33 11.54 6.25 7.02
CA ASN A 33 10.61 6.63 8.09
C ASN A 33 11.33 7.29 9.29
N VAL A 34 12.54 6.81 9.64
CA VAL A 34 13.39 7.45 10.66
C VAL A 34 13.79 8.87 10.23
N LEU A 35 14.26 9.04 8.99
CA LEU A 35 14.74 10.34 8.48
C LEU A 35 13.65 11.42 8.40
N LEU A 36 12.38 11.01 8.35
CA LEU A 36 11.24 11.93 8.30
C LEU A 36 10.75 12.37 9.67
N GLN A 37 11.30 11.79 10.74
CA GLN A 37 11.01 12.26 12.09
C GLN A 37 11.72 13.60 12.35
N PRO A 38 11.07 14.53 13.06
CA PRO A 38 11.74 15.74 13.52
C PRO A 38 12.93 15.35 14.42
N ARG A 39 14.09 15.96 14.17
CA ARG A 39 15.39 15.69 14.84
C ARG A 39 15.40 15.73 16.38
N ARG A 40 14.29 16.08 17.03
CA ARG A 40 14.15 16.22 18.49
C ARG A 40 13.54 14.99 19.16
N GLU A 41 12.94 14.07 18.41
CA GLU A 41 12.37 12.83 18.98
C GLU A 41 13.44 11.74 18.99
N LYS A 42 13.71 11.18 20.19
CA LYS A 42 14.70 10.11 20.39
C LYS A 42 14.17 8.71 20.05
N GLU A 43 12.90 8.62 19.66
CA GLU A 43 12.21 7.36 19.41
C GLU A 43 12.34 6.98 17.94
N ILE A 44 13.25 6.05 17.66
CA ILE A 44 13.48 5.48 16.33
C ILE A 44 12.77 4.14 16.15
N PHE A 45 11.79 3.83 17.00
CA PHE A 45 11.12 2.54 17.04
C PHE A 45 9.89 2.56 16.14
N PHE A 46 9.89 1.70 15.14
CA PHE A 46 8.80 1.58 14.17
C PHE A 46 8.36 0.13 14.05
N VAL A 47 7.05 -0.06 14.06
CA VAL A 47 6.42 -1.37 13.91
C VAL A 47 5.58 -1.36 12.64
N SER A 48 5.59 -2.45 11.88
CA SER A 48 4.73 -2.50 10.69
C SER A 48 3.26 -2.58 11.06
N TRP A 49 2.43 -1.83 10.37
CA TRP A 49 1.00 -2.00 10.45
C TRP A 49 0.60 -3.08 9.46
N PRO A 50 -0.09 -4.16 9.89
CA PRO A 50 -0.47 -5.28 9.02
C PRO A 50 -1.57 -4.87 8.03
N ASN A 51 -1.17 -4.14 7.00
CA ASN A 51 -2.03 -3.81 5.88
C ASN A 51 -2.14 -5.04 4.98
N PRO A 52 -3.37 -5.43 4.61
CA PRO A 52 -3.56 -6.44 3.59
C PRO A 52 -3.10 -5.91 2.23
N THR A 53 -2.73 -6.80 1.33
CA THR A 53 -2.62 -6.44 -0.09
C THR A 53 -3.97 -5.92 -0.57
N ILE A 54 -3.95 -4.81 -1.30
CA ILE A 54 -5.16 -4.27 -1.90
C ILE A 54 -5.37 -4.95 -3.24
N TYR A 55 -6.56 -5.51 -3.38
CA TYR A 55 -7.14 -5.79 -4.68
C TYR A 55 -8.39 -4.94 -4.86
N ALA A 56 -8.31 -3.90 -5.68
CA ALA A 56 -9.52 -3.20 -6.10
C ALA A 56 -10.16 -4.02 -7.22
N LEU A 57 -11.45 -4.35 -7.12
CA LEU A 57 -12.19 -5.07 -8.17
C LEU A 57 -12.91 -4.11 -9.13
N GLU A 58 -13.34 -2.96 -8.62
CA GLU A 58 -14.19 -1.99 -9.30
C GLU A 58 -13.78 -0.57 -8.88
N ASP A 59 -14.22 0.44 -9.62
CA ASP A 59 -13.98 1.86 -9.30
C ASP A 59 -14.48 2.16 -7.87
N SER A 60 -13.56 2.39 -6.93
CA SER A 60 -13.94 2.96 -5.64
C SER A 60 -14.21 4.44 -5.88
N THR A 61 -15.47 4.84 -5.78
CA THR A 61 -15.84 6.26 -5.88
C THR A 61 -15.53 7.04 -4.60
N CYS A 62 -15.20 6.33 -3.51
CA CYS A 62 -15.03 6.92 -2.19
C CYS A 62 -13.57 7.26 -1.90
N PHE A 63 -13.31 8.51 -1.50
CA PHE A 63 -12.01 8.93 -0.98
C PHE A 63 -11.87 8.57 0.49
N HIS A 64 -10.66 8.16 0.85
CA HIS A 64 -10.37 7.73 2.20
C HIS A 64 -9.11 8.37 2.78
N PHE A 65 -9.19 8.73 4.05
CA PHE A 65 -8.02 9.06 4.85
C PHE A 65 -7.46 7.78 5.53
N PRO A 66 -6.14 7.51 5.41
CA PRO A 66 -5.43 6.42 6.10
C PRO A 66 -5.70 6.31 7.59
N SER A 67 -5.84 7.45 8.26
CA SER A 67 -6.14 7.58 9.67
C SER A 67 -7.34 8.49 9.85
N LYS A 68 -7.98 8.46 11.03
CA LYS A 68 -8.95 9.48 11.37
C LYS A 68 -8.21 10.83 11.41
N PRO A 69 -8.48 11.78 10.50
CA PRO A 69 -7.73 13.04 10.42
C PRO A 69 -7.76 13.86 11.73
N GLN A 70 -8.71 13.55 12.62
CA GLN A 70 -8.86 14.20 13.92
C GLN A 70 -7.91 13.69 15.03
N ARG A 71 -7.29 12.50 14.92
CA ARG A 71 -6.56 11.94 16.09
C ARG A 71 -5.20 12.58 16.32
N THR A 72 -4.49 12.97 15.27
CA THR A 72 -3.36 13.93 15.35
C THR A 72 -2.99 14.36 13.94
N LEU A 73 -3.21 15.64 13.60
CA LEU A 73 -2.68 16.32 12.40
C LEU A 73 -1.14 16.35 12.31
N GLU A 74 -0.48 15.67 13.24
CA GLU A 74 0.96 15.54 13.39
C GLU A 74 1.47 14.14 12.99
N GLU A 75 0.61 13.26 12.47
CA GLU A 75 1.04 11.98 11.92
C GLU A 75 2.04 12.21 10.77
N LYS A 76 3.30 11.84 11.03
CA LYS A 76 4.45 12.01 10.13
C LYS A 76 4.95 10.66 9.64
N THR A 77 4.05 9.70 9.48
CA THR A 77 4.39 8.41 8.88
C THR A 77 4.25 8.46 7.37
N LEU A 78 5.18 7.77 6.71
CA LEU A 78 5.03 7.47 5.30
C LEU A 78 4.23 6.20 5.12
N ARG A 79 3.30 6.29 4.18
CA ARG A 79 2.77 5.13 3.49
C ARG A 79 3.53 4.98 2.18
N ALA A 80 4.04 3.78 1.93
CA ALA A 80 4.50 3.42 0.60
C ALA A 80 3.37 2.66 -0.13
N ILE A 81 3.25 2.89 -1.43
CA ILE A 81 2.41 2.13 -2.33
C ILE A 81 3.32 1.55 -3.40
N VAL A 82 3.31 0.23 -3.52
CA VAL A 82 4.12 -0.49 -4.51
C VAL A 82 3.16 -1.24 -5.44
N PRO A 83 3.08 -0.86 -6.73
CA PRO A 83 2.24 -1.55 -7.69
C PRO A 83 2.80 -2.95 -7.95
N ILE A 84 1.92 -3.95 -7.98
CA ILE A 84 2.26 -5.31 -8.39
C ILE A 84 1.75 -5.58 -9.81
N SER A 85 0.70 -4.87 -10.22
CA SER A 85 0.17 -4.88 -11.58
C SER A 85 0.49 -3.57 -12.30
N ILE A 86 0.53 -3.62 -13.64
CA ILE A 86 0.64 -2.42 -14.47
C ILE A 86 -0.54 -1.49 -14.19
N GLU A 87 -0.25 -0.23 -13.89
CA GLU A 87 -1.26 0.80 -13.66
C GLU A 87 -1.41 1.71 -14.88
N ASN A 88 -2.63 2.21 -15.10
CA ASN A 88 -2.93 3.22 -16.11
C ASN A 88 -3.97 4.21 -15.58
N ILE A 89 -4.34 5.22 -16.37
CA ILE A 89 -5.28 6.27 -15.93
C ILE A 89 -6.66 5.71 -15.53
N LYS A 90 -7.05 4.54 -16.06
CA LYS A 90 -8.31 3.84 -15.73
C LYS A 90 -8.14 2.86 -14.57
N SER A 91 -6.92 2.48 -14.22
CA SER A 91 -6.61 1.53 -13.14
C SER A 91 -5.39 2.00 -12.32
N CYS A 92 -5.62 2.90 -11.37
CA CYS A 92 -4.59 3.51 -10.52
C CYS A 92 -5.20 4.15 -9.26
N ASP A 93 -4.36 4.75 -8.42
CA ASP A 93 -4.86 5.61 -7.33
C ASP A 93 -5.29 6.98 -7.85
N CYS A 94 -6.40 7.45 -7.30
CA CYS A 94 -6.82 8.84 -7.34
C CYS A 94 -6.34 9.52 -6.07
N ILE A 95 -5.59 10.61 -6.21
CA ILE A 95 -5.02 11.35 -5.08
C ILE A 95 -5.73 12.68 -4.96
N LEU A 96 -6.16 13.02 -3.74
CA LEU A 96 -6.67 14.36 -3.43
C LEU A 96 -5.49 15.32 -3.20
N ILE A 97 -5.17 16.11 -4.21
CA ILE A 97 -4.11 17.11 -4.16
C ILE A 97 -4.61 18.32 -3.36
N GLY A 98 -3.68 18.97 -2.64
CA GLY A 98 -3.98 20.10 -1.78
C GLY A 98 -4.24 19.73 -0.31
N THR A 99 -4.06 18.46 0.09
CA THR A 99 -4.26 18.00 1.48
C THR A 99 -2.98 17.48 2.17
N ALA A 100 -1.81 17.71 1.55
CA ALA A 100 -0.54 17.20 2.06
C ALA A 100 0.04 18.00 3.24
N ASP A 101 -0.23 19.31 3.31
CA ASP A 101 0.12 20.15 4.48
C ASP A 101 -1.00 19.99 5.55
N PRO A 102 -0.65 19.75 6.83
CA PRO A 102 -1.64 19.65 7.90
C PRO A 102 -2.58 20.87 8.02
N ARG A 103 -2.13 22.07 7.67
CA ARG A 103 -2.98 23.27 7.66
C ARG A 103 -4.00 23.21 6.55
N ASP A 104 -3.60 22.82 5.35
CA ASP A 104 -4.52 22.67 4.23
C ASP A 104 -5.48 21.50 4.47
N LEU A 105 -5.03 20.41 5.09
CA LEU A 105 -5.92 19.34 5.52
C LEU A 105 -6.92 19.82 6.57
N ARG A 106 -6.51 20.60 7.58
CA ARG A 106 -7.45 21.19 8.56
C ARG A 106 -8.51 22.00 7.87
N GLN A 107 -8.09 22.89 6.97
CA GLN A 107 -9.00 23.74 6.24
C GLN A 107 -9.96 22.91 5.36
N PHE A 108 -9.45 21.91 4.64
CA PHE A 108 -10.28 20.98 3.89
C PHE A 108 -11.33 20.30 4.77
N MET A 109 -10.94 19.82 5.96
CA MET A 109 -11.86 19.17 6.90
C MET A 109 -12.91 20.13 7.45
N GLU A 110 -12.54 21.38 7.76
CA GLU A 110 -13.47 22.42 8.19
C GLU A 110 -14.49 22.76 7.11
N GLU A 111 -14.05 22.90 5.86
CA GLU A 111 -14.92 23.13 4.70
C GLU A 111 -15.83 21.92 4.44
N TYR A 112 -15.31 20.70 4.58
CA TYR A 112 -16.09 19.47 4.46
C TYR A 112 -17.17 19.36 5.54
N ASP A 113 -16.80 19.51 6.82
CA ASP A 113 -17.72 19.42 7.94
C ASP A 113 -18.82 20.51 7.90
N ALA A 114 -18.48 21.71 7.41
CA ALA A 114 -19.44 22.79 7.20
C ALA A 114 -20.49 22.44 6.13
N ASN A 115 -20.13 21.69 5.09
CA ASN A 115 -21.06 21.25 4.05
C ASN A 115 -21.92 20.06 4.50
N VAL A 116 -21.35 19.11 5.25
CA VAL A 116 -22.11 17.99 5.85
C VAL A 116 -23.18 18.50 6.84
N SER A 117 -22.91 19.63 7.50
CA SER A 117 -23.81 20.21 8.51
C SER A 117 -24.93 21.09 7.93
N LYS A 118 -25.05 21.23 6.60
CA LYS A 118 -26.11 22.02 5.96
C LYS A 118 -27.47 21.30 5.98
N PRO A 119 -28.60 22.04 6.05
CA PRO A 119 -29.94 21.45 5.96
C PRO A 119 -30.10 20.66 4.66
N GLY A 120 -30.52 19.39 4.77
CA GLY A 120 -30.62 18.45 3.63
C GLY A 120 -29.58 17.31 3.65
N PHE A 121 -28.50 17.45 4.43
CA PHE A 121 -27.48 16.39 4.63
C PHE A 121 -27.49 15.80 6.05
N GLU A 122 -28.41 16.27 6.89
CA GLU A 122 -28.62 15.87 8.29
C GLU A 122 -29.02 14.38 8.39
N GLY A 123 -28.03 13.50 8.57
CA GLY A 123 -28.23 12.06 8.72
C GLY A 123 -27.09 11.22 8.16
N ARG A 124 -26.27 11.78 7.26
CA ARG A 124 -25.12 11.09 6.66
C ARG A 124 -23.83 11.25 7.47
N LYS A 125 -23.87 10.99 8.78
CA LYS A 125 -22.61 10.79 9.56
C LYS A 125 -21.99 9.46 9.16
N GLN A 126 -21.37 9.41 7.98
CA GLN A 126 -20.58 8.26 7.55
C GLN A 126 -19.41 8.05 8.50
N ARG A 127 -18.98 6.80 8.63
CA ARG A 127 -17.77 6.40 9.39
C ARG A 127 -16.64 7.33 8.96
N GLY A 128 -16.08 8.11 9.89
CA GLY A 128 -15.21 9.28 9.64
C GLY A 128 -13.84 9.04 8.98
N ALA A 129 -13.74 8.07 8.07
CA ALA A 129 -12.61 7.83 7.19
C ALA A 129 -13.04 7.75 5.70
N VAL A 130 -14.32 7.99 5.39
CA VAL A 130 -14.86 7.99 4.02
C VAL A 130 -15.46 9.37 3.73
N LEU A 131 -15.10 9.95 2.58
CA LEU A 131 -15.67 11.21 2.11
C LEU A 131 -16.88 10.95 1.22
N ASP A 132 -17.96 11.70 1.45
CA ASP A 132 -19.15 11.74 0.61
C ASP A 132 -18.80 12.41 -0.73
N GLN A 133 -19.13 11.74 -1.83
CA GLN A 133 -18.73 12.15 -3.17
C GLN A 133 -19.39 13.47 -3.60
N GLU A 134 -20.68 13.67 -3.28
CA GLU A 134 -21.42 14.87 -3.67
C GLU A 134 -20.84 16.12 -2.97
N ILE A 135 -20.45 15.96 -1.70
CA ILE A 135 -19.83 17.04 -0.92
C ILE A 135 -18.41 17.30 -1.41
N LEU A 136 -17.65 16.25 -1.73
CA LEU A 136 -16.31 16.38 -2.28
C LEU A 136 -16.34 17.17 -3.60
N GLU A 137 -17.24 16.83 -4.53
CA GLU A 137 -17.39 17.54 -5.81
C GLU A 137 -17.68 19.04 -5.64
N GLN A 138 -18.46 19.42 -4.61
CA GLN A 138 -18.70 20.83 -4.28
C GLN A 138 -17.41 21.53 -3.81
N ILE A 139 -16.59 20.88 -2.99
CA ILE A 139 -15.33 21.46 -2.50
C ILE A 139 -14.29 21.54 -3.62
N LEU A 140 -14.21 20.53 -4.48
CA LEU A 140 -13.32 20.49 -5.64
C LEU A 140 -13.62 21.58 -6.68
N SER A 141 -14.80 22.22 -6.62
CA SER A 141 -15.10 23.40 -7.44
C SER A 141 -14.30 24.64 -7.05
N THR A 142 -13.67 24.62 -5.87
CA THR A 142 -12.70 25.63 -5.47
C THR A 142 -11.33 25.18 -5.99
N ASP A 143 -10.67 25.97 -6.84
CA ASP A 143 -9.40 25.64 -7.53
C ASP A 143 -8.24 25.18 -6.62
N ARG A 144 -8.45 25.20 -5.29
CA ARG A 144 -7.51 24.81 -4.25
C ARG A 144 -7.29 23.30 -4.15
N TYR A 145 -8.31 22.49 -4.42
CA TYR A 145 -8.24 21.04 -4.30
C TYR A 145 -8.62 20.39 -5.62
N HIS A 146 -7.87 19.37 -6.03
CA HIS A 146 -8.20 18.62 -7.24
C HIS A 146 -7.85 17.15 -7.09
N VAL A 147 -8.60 16.32 -7.78
CA VAL A 147 -8.34 14.88 -7.86
C VAL A 147 -7.44 14.61 -9.05
N LYS A 148 -6.36 13.87 -8.82
CA LYS A 148 -5.46 13.43 -9.88
C LYS A 148 -5.35 11.92 -9.93
N ASN A 149 -5.65 11.35 -11.09
CA ASN A 149 -5.31 9.96 -11.39
C ASN A 149 -3.80 9.87 -11.55
N SER A 150 -3.18 8.98 -10.79
CA SER A 150 -1.73 8.86 -10.75
C SER A 150 -1.34 7.39 -10.85
N PRO A 151 -1.09 6.86 -12.06
CA PRO A 151 -0.53 5.53 -12.22
C PRO A 151 0.92 5.50 -11.70
N ILE A 152 1.29 4.38 -11.08
CA ILE A 152 2.67 4.09 -10.67
C ILE A 152 3.28 3.11 -11.67
N PRO A 153 4.42 3.43 -12.30
CA PRO A 153 5.14 2.47 -13.13
C PRO A 153 5.55 1.23 -12.33
N LEU A 154 5.57 0.06 -12.98
CA LEU A 154 6.10 -1.15 -12.36
C LEU A 154 7.57 -0.94 -11.93
N GLY A 155 7.90 -1.40 -10.72
CA GLY A 155 9.21 -1.21 -10.10
C GLY A 155 9.41 0.14 -9.42
N ALA A 156 8.49 1.09 -9.58
CA ALA A 156 8.51 2.34 -8.83
C ALA A 156 7.77 2.21 -7.49
N VAL A 157 8.07 3.11 -6.56
CA VAL A 157 7.38 3.22 -5.26
C VAL A 157 6.82 4.62 -5.11
N ARG A 158 5.54 4.72 -4.75
CA ARG A 158 4.95 6.01 -4.36
C ARG A 158 5.01 6.15 -2.85
N LEU A 159 5.59 7.25 -2.39
CA LEU A 159 5.58 7.65 -0.99
C LEU A 159 4.52 8.74 -0.79
N LEU A 160 3.62 8.51 0.17
CA LEU A 160 2.58 9.45 0.56
C LEU A 160 2.65 9.68 2.07
N ARG A 161 2.30 10.88 2.50
CA ARG A 161 1.96 11.11 3.91
C ARG A 161 0.66 10.37 4.24
N SER A 162 0.55 9.88 5.47
CA SER A 162 -0.70 9.29 5.98
C SER A 162 -1.90 10.26 5.96
N THR A 163 -1.65 11.57 5.84
CA THR A 163 -2.68 12.61 5.77
C THR A 163 -3.30 12.78 4.38
N VAL A 164 -2.68 12.24 3.32
CA VAL A 164 -3.18 12.43 1.96
C VAL A 164 -4.32 11.46 1.69
N ALA A 165 -5.50 11.99 1.33
CA ALA A 165 -6.62 11.14 0.95
C ALA A 165 -6.36 10.46 -0.40
N THR A 166 -6.68 9.18 -0.46
CA THR A 166 -6.56 8.35 -1.66
C THR A 166 -7.86 7.62 -1.92
N SER A 167 -8.24 7.53 -3.19
CA SER A 167 -9.17 6.51 -3.69
C SER A 167 -8.43 5.61 -4.68
N SER A 168 -9.04 4.49 -5.07
CA SER A 168 -8.52 3.58 -6.09
C SER A 168 -9.54 3.39 -7.20
N ARG A 169 -9.07 3.40 -8.44
CA ARG A 169 -9.86 3.22 -9.65
C ARG A 169 -9.43 1.95 -10.37
N GLY A 170 -10.37 1.27 -11.01
CA GLY A 170 -10.13 0.07 -11.80
C GLY A 170 -9.58 -1.11 -11.01
N SER A 171 -9.42 -2.24 -11.71
CA SER A 171 -8.88 -3.43 -11.08
C SER A 171 -7.35 -3.41 -11.04
N ARG A 172 -6.76 -3.42 -9.84
CA ARG A 172 -5.29 -3.43 -9.64
C ARG A 172 -4.87 -4.11 -8.35
N TYR A 173 -3.61 -4.53 -8.33
CA TYR A 173 -2.92 -5.07 -7.16
C TYR A 173 -1.81 -4.13 -6.72
N ALA A 174 -1.86 -3.73 -5.45
CA ALA A 174 -0.81 -2.91 -4.85
C ALA A 174 -0.53 -3.34 -3.40
N LEU A 175 0.75 -3.29 -3.04
CA LEU A 175 1.22 -3.42 -1.67
C LEU A 175 1.17 -2.06 -0.99
N GLN A 176 0.85 -2.05 0.30
CA GLN A 176 0.76 -0.82 1.08
C GLN A 176 1.46 -0.93 2.43
N PRO A 177 2.78 -1.17 2.41
CA PRO A 177 3.57 -1.23 3.62
C PRO A 177 3.46 0.11 4.37
N GLN A 178 3.23 0.00 5.67
CA GLN A 178 3.14 1.14 6.56
C GLN A 178 3.90 0.81 7.84
N LEU A 179 4.73 1.76 8.27
CA LEU A 179 5.39 1.72 9.55
C LEU A 179 4.73 2.76 10.45
N LEU A 180 4.42 2.35 11.68
CA LEU A 180 3.89 3.25 12.71
C LEU A 180 4.91 3.38 13.82
N ARG A 181 5.13 4.62 14.26
CA ARG A 181 6.02 4.92 15.37
C ARG A 181 5.46 4.33 16.66
N VAL A 182 6.34 3.77 17.48
CA VAL A 182 6.01 3.38 18.86
C VAL A 182 6.38 4.53 19.79
N ARG A 183 5.40 4.98 20.59
CA ARG A 183 5.54 5.96 21.66
C ARG A 183 5.87 5.24 22.96
N ASP A 184 6.82 5.79 23.70
CA ASP A 184 7.19 5.32 25.03
C ASP A 184 7.49 3.81 25.05
N TYR A 185 8.28 3.34 24.08
CA TYR A 185 8.55 1.90 23.85
C TYR A 185 9.04 1.15 25.09
N LEU A 186 9.76 1.83 26.00
CA LEU A 186 10.28 1.24 27.24
C LEU A 186 9.25 1.20 28.38
N SER A 187 8.03 1.69 28.16
CA SER A 187 6.95 1.64 29.13
C SER A 187 6.07 0.40 28.92
N ASP A 188 5.45 -0.07 30.00
CA ASP A 188 4.43 -1.12 29.93
C ASP A 188 3.17 -0.68 29.14
N GLU A 189 3.03 0.62 28.87
CA GLU A 189 1.93 1.23 28.13
C GLU A 189 2.35 1.63 26.70
N ALA A 190 3.39 1.00 26.14
CA ALA A 190 3.84 1.28 24.79
C ALA A 190 2.68 1.20 23.77
N THR A 191 2.46 2.31 23.08
CA THR A 191 1.39 2.47 22.09
C THR A 191 1.96 2.98 20.79
N LEU A 192 1.27 2.74 19.69
CA LEU A 192 1.58 3.37 18.43
C LEU A 192 1.16 4.84 18.44
N GLU A 193 1.68 5.59 17.47
CA GLU A 193 1.29 6.99 17.24
C GLU A 193 -0.22 7.21 17.06
N ASN A 194 -0.96 6.20 16.60
CA ASN A 194 -2.42 6.24 16.44
C ASN A 194 -3.19 5.83 17.71
N GLY A 195 -2.48 5.56 18.82
CA GLY A 195 -3.00 5.16 20.12
C GLY A 195 -3.34 3.67 20.27
N VAL A 196 -2.98 2.84 19.29
CA VAL A 196 -3.21 1.38 19.36
C VAL A 196 -2.10 0.72 20.19
N SER A 197 -2.46 -0.19 21.10
CA SER A 197 -1.47 -0.92 21.91
C SER A 197 -0.67 -1.91 21.07
N LEU A 198 0.56 -2.24 21.49
CA LEU A 198 1.35 -3.26 20.79
C LEU A 198 0.66 -4.64 20.81
N GLN A 199 -0.05 -4.97 21.88
CA GLN A 199 -0.81 -6.21 21.99
C GLN A 199 -1.95 -6.28 20.96
N ASP A 200 -2.65 -5.17 20.75
CA ASP A 200 -3.73 -5.10 19.75
C ASP A 200 -3.20 -5.26 18.33
N ILE A 201 -2.00 -4.76 18.02
CA ILE A 201 -1.36 -5.00 16.71
C ILE A 201 -1.05 -6.48 16.54
N THR A 202 -0.47 -7.12 17.55
CA THR A 202 -0.17 -8.56 17.52
C THR A 202 -1.43 -9.37 17.26
N ASN A 203 -2.52 -9.04 17.98
CA ASN A 203 -3.84 -9.65 17.76
C ASN A 203 -4.37 -9.35 16.34
N HIS A 204 -4.15 -8.13 15.84
CA HIS A 204 -4.54 -7.74 14.49
C HIS A 204 -3.77 -8.53 13.43
N ARG A 205 -2.46 -8.80 13.61
CA ARG A 205 -1.66 -9.64 12.70
C ARG A 205 -2.17 -11.07 12.62
N LEU A 206 -2.52 -11.66 13.78
CA LEU A 206 -3.06 -13.02 13.85
C LEU A 206 -4.49 -13.12 13.26
N SER A 207 -5.23 -12.02 13.30
CA SER A 207 -6.62 -11.96 12.81
C SER A 207 -6.75 -11.40 11.38
N SER A 208 -5.73 -10.72 10.86
CA SER A 208 -5.72 -10.09 9.55
C SER A 208 -5.68 -11.13 8.44
N TRP A 209 -6.50 -10.88 7.41
CA TRP A 209 -6.47 -11.62 6.17
C TRP A 209 -5.34 -11.07 5.30
N PRO A 210 -4.69 -11.90 4.46
CA PRO A 210 -3.60 -11.44 3.61
C PRO A 210 -4.04 -10.40 2.56
N MET A 211 -5.35 -10.26 2.32
CA MET A 211 -5.89 -9.38 1.29
C MET A 211 -7.28 -8.82 1.65
N ARG A 212 -7.59 -7.64 1.10
CA ARG A 212 -8.93 -7.00 1.15
C ARG A 212 -9.32 -6.48 -0.24
N GLN A 213 -10.64 -6.41 -0.49
CA GLN A 213 -11.24 -5.90 -1.73
C GLN A 213 -11.05 -4.38 -1.94
N SER A 214 -10.54 -3.68 -0.92
CA SER A 214 -9.93 -2.36 -1.04
C SER A 214 -9.12 -2.08 0.23
N ALA A 215 -8.49 -0.90 0.35
CA ALA A 215 -7.85 -0.46 1.60
C ALA A 215 -8.79 -0.59 2.83
N TYR A 216 -10.11 -0.46 2.59
CA TYR A 216 -11.15 -0.44 3.63
C TYR A 216 -12.36 -1.34 3.30
N GLY A 217 -12.27 -2.14 2.24
CA GLY A 217 -13.35 -3.01 1.77
C GLY A 217 -13.63 -4.15 2.73
N GLU A 218 -14.79 -4.79 2.55
CA GLU A 218 -15.15 -5.97 3.32
C GLU A 218 -14.06 -7.05 3.16
N LYS A 219 -13.80 -7.78 4.25
CA LYS A 219 -12.97 -8.99 4.16
C LYS A 219 -13.69 -9.92 3.20
N PHE A 220 -12.99 -10.52 2.24
CA PHE A 220 -13.57 -11.59 1.43
C PHE A 220 -14.21 -12.60 2.39
N ALA A 221 -15.52 -12.82 2.25
CA ALA A 221 -16.29 -13.70 3.11
C ALA A 221 -15.90 -15.18 2.93
N GLU A 222 -15.03 -15.47 1.97
CA GLU A 222 -14.53 -16.80 1.68
C GLU A 222 -13.62 -17.30 2.80
N SER A 223 -13.86 -18.53 3.25
CA SER A 223 -13.10 -19.24 4.29
C SER A 223 -11.60 -19.02 4.19
N ARG A 224 -10.93 -18.84 5.34
CA ARG A 224 -9.47 -18.71 5.40
C ARG A 224 -8.88 -19.87 4.61
N PRO A 225 -8.05 -19.62 3.60
CA PRO A 225 -7.35 -20.72 2.97
C PRO A 225 -6.65 -21.51 4.08
N PRO A 226 -6.67 -22.85 4.03
CA PRO A 226 -6.25 -23.72 5.12
C PRO A 226 -4.77 -23.56 5.54
N PHE A 227 -4.00 -22.73 4.81
CA PHE A 227 -2.60 -22.42 5.07
C PHE A 227 -2.48 -20.88 5.07
N VAL A 228 -2.45 -20.30 6.27
CA VAL A 228 -2.12 -18.88 6.47
C VAL A 228 -0.62 -18.80 6.71
N HIS A 229 0.05 -17.82 6.10
CA HIS A 229 1.46 -17.62 6.34
C HIS A 229 1.77 -17.30 7.79
N ASP A 230 2.67 -18.10 8.37
CA ASP A 230 3.41 -17.63 9.53
C ASP A 230 4.23 -16.40 9.14
N PRO A 231 4.36 -15.43 10.05
CA PRO A 231 5.22 -14.28 9.82
C PRO A 231 6.66 -14.69 9.42
N LEU A 232 7.24 -14.05 8.40
CA LEU A 232 8.58 -14.36 7.89
C LEU A 232 9.68 -14.10 8.94
N SER A 233 10.22 -15.14 9.58
CA SER A 233 11.34 -15.05 10.53
C SER A 233 12.69 -15.37 9.87
N GLY A 234 13.79 -14.86 10.46
CA GLY A 234 15.14 -15.18 10.01
C GLY A 234 15.71 -14.37 8.85
N ILE A 235 15.08 -13.24 8.46
CA ILE A 235 15.68 -12.30 7.50
C ILE A 235 16.76 -11.47 8.19
N SER A 236 16.39 -10.78 9.28
CA SER A 236 17.32 -10.06 10.15
C SER A 236 16.68 -9.76 11.52
N PRO A 237 17.47 -9.59 12.59
CA PRO A 237 17.02 -9.07 13.87
C PRO A 237 16.10 -7.83 13.77
N LEU A 238 16.47 -6.81 13.01
CA LEU A 238 15.64 -5.61 12.86
C LEU A 238 14.30 -5.91 12.17
N ALA A 239 14.31 -6.74 11.12
CA ALA A 239 13.07 -7.17 10.47
C ALA A 239 12.13 -7.91 11.42
N GLU A 240 12.68 -8.70 12.36
CA GLU A 240 11.91 -9.34 13.43
C GLU A 240 11.36 -8.33 14.44
N ALA A 241 12.11 -7.29 14.77
CA ALA A 241 11.66 -6.22 15.68
C ALA A 241 10.52 -5.39 15.07
N ILE A 242 10.64 -5.00 13.79
CA ILE A 242 9.56 -4.33 13.04
C ILE A 242 8.27 -5.16 13.03
N GLY A 243 8.41 -6.49 12.99
CA GLY A 243 7.32 -7.45 13.05
C GLY A 243 6.80 -7.81 14.45
N LEU A 244 7.30 -7.18 15.52
CA LEU A 244 7.00 -7.50 16.93
C LEU A 244 7.33 -8.94 17.36
N ARG A 245 8.32 -9.57 16.72
CA ARG A 245 8.81 -10.91 17.10
C ARG A 245 10.09 -10.88 17.91
N ARG A 246 10.73 -9.72 17.95
CA ARG A 246 11.91 -9.42 18.74
C ARG A 246 11.75 -8.03 19.33
N THR A 247 12.39 -7.76 20.45
CA THR A 247 12.35 -6.45 21.09
C THR A 247 13.47 -5.56 20.55
N PHE A 248 13.25 -4.24 20.53
CA PHE A 248 14.22 -3.26 20.03
C PHE A 248 15.43 -3.06 20.95
N ASP A 249 15.38 -3.55 22.19
CA ASP A 249 16.49 -3.56 23.15
C ASP A 249 17.43 -4.78 23.00
N ASP A 250 17.10 -5.73 22.12
CA ASP A 250 17.98 -6.85 21.79
C ASP A 250 19.27 -6.33 21.16
N TYR A 251 20.43 -6.79 21.68
CA TYR A 251 21.75 -6.38 21.22
C TYR A 251 21.95 -6.54 19.71
N SER A 252 21.38 -7.58 19.12
CA SER A 252 21.46 -7.84 17.68
C SER A 252 20.66 -6.81 16.87
N VAL A 253 19.52 -6.35 17.39
CA VAL A 253 18.73 -5.27 16.78
C VAL A 253 19.48 -3.94 16.90
N LEU A 254 20.01 -3.64 18.09
CA LEU A 254 20.81 -2.44 18.33
C LEU A 254 22.06 -2.40 17.43
N SER A 255 22.70 -3.54 17.18
CA SER A 255 23.83 -3.66 16.26
C SER A 255 23.44 -3.29 14.82
N GLU A 256 22.31 -3.80 14.31
CA GLU A 256 21.82 -3.46 12.97
C GLU A 256 21.41 -1.98 12.85
N LEU A 257 20.76 -1.44 13.89
CA LEU A 257 20.46 0.00 13.97
C LEU A 257 21.74 0.84 13.95
N GLY A 258 22.79 0.38 14.62
CA GLY A 258 24.12 1.01 14.59
C GLY A 258 24.71 1.09 13.18
N ILE A 259 24.52 0.04 12.35
CA ILE A 259 24.95 0.06 10.95
C ILE A 259 24.11 1.04 10.13
N LEU A 260 22.78 0.98 10.26
CA LEU A 260 21.85 1.81 9.47
C LEU A 260 21.96 3.30 9.79
N LEU A 261 22.20 3.65 11.06
CA LEU A 261 22.21 5.03 11.54
C LEU A 261 23.63 5.57 11.78
N GLY A 262 24.66 4.73 11.67
CA GLY A 262 26.05 5.06 12.01
C GLY A 262 26.79 5.92 11.00
N GLY A 263 26.23 6.17 9.81
CA GLY A 263 26.81 7.03 8.77
C GLY A 263 27.90 6.38 7.91
N ASP A 264 28.24 5.11 8.15
CA ASP A 264 29.12 4.31 7.29
C ASP A 264 28.33 3.78 6.08
N LEU A 265 28.43 4.49 4.95
CA LEU A 265 27.70 4.14 3.74
C LEU A 265 28.11 2.76 3.16
N PRO A 266 29.40 2.40 3.05
CA PRO A 266 29.81 1.05 2.67
C PRO A 266 29.22 -0.07 3.57
N ALA A 267 29.22 0.12 4.89
CA ALA A 267 28.64 -0.85 5.81
C ALA A 267 27.12 -0.97 5.63
N LEU A 268 26.42 0.15 5.46
CA LEU A 268 24.99 0.19 5.17
C LEU A 268 24.66 -0.54 3.86
N GLN A 269 25.40 -0.28 2.78
CA GLN A 269 25.20 -0.94 1.49
C GLN A 269 25.39 -2.46 1.60
N SER A 270 26.45 -2.89 2.29
CA SER A 270 26.75 -4.31 2.50
C SER A 270 25.65 -5.00 3.32
N TYR A 271 25.15 -4.33 4.35
CA TYR A 271 24.04 -4.82 5.16
C TYR A 271 22.74 -4.97 4.35
N VAL A 272 22.38 -3.95 3.56
CA VAL A 272 21.18 -3.99 2.70
C VAL A 272 21.26 -5.13 1.69
N GLN A 273 22.41 -5.31 1.02
CA GLN A 273 22.61 -6.41 0.07
C GLN A 273 22.50 -7.78 0.74
N SER A 274 23.09 -7.95 1.93
CA SER A 274 22.97 -9.20 2.69
C SER A 274 21.52 -9.47 3.10
N TRP A 275 20.80 -8.42 3.52
CA TRP A 275 19.39 -8.51 3.86
C TRP A 275 18.54 -8.92 2.65
N GLU A 276 18.77 -8.31 1.48
CA GLU A 276 18.07 -8.62 0.23
C GLU A 276 18.31 -10.08 -0.20
N CYS A 277 19.56 -10.56 -0.12
CA CYS A 277 19.90 -11.95 -0.37
C CYS A 277 19.16 -12.92 0.57
N ALA A 278 19.12 -12.61 1.86
CA ALA A 278 18.41 -13.42 2.86
C ALA A 278 16.89 -13.42 2.62
N ALA A 279 16.32 -12.25 2.37
CA ALA A 279 14.90 -12.08 2.07
C ALA A 279 14.49 -12.85 0.82
N ASN A 280 15.23 -12.71 -0.29
CA ASN A 280 14.94 -13.39 -1.54
C ASN A 280 15.01 -14.93 -1.39
N SER A 281 16.04 -15.43 -0.69
CA SER A 281 16.19 -16.86 -0.40
C SER A 281 15.01 -17.40 0.41
N LEU A 282 14.61 -16.66 1.46
CA LEU A 282 13.51 -17.06 2.33
C LEU A 282 12.15 -17.02 1.63
N VAL A 283 11.88 -15.94 0.88
CA VAL A 283 10.66 -15.78 0.09
C VAL A 283 10.56 -16.91 -0.92
N THR A 284 11.60 -17.15 -1.72
CA THR A 284 11.62 -18.23 -2.72
C THR A 284 11.28 -19.58 -2.09
N ARG A 285 11.91 -19.92 -0.95
CA ARG A 285 11.62 -21.15 -0.22
C ARG A 285 10.17 -21.22 0.27
N ARG A 286 9.63 -20.11 0.77
CA ARG A 286 8.24 -20.03 1.26
C ARG A 286 7.25 -20.17 0.11
N PHE A 287 7.50 -19.54 -1.03
CA PHE A 287 6.73 -19.70 -2.25
C PHE A 287 6.71 -21.16 -2.72
N GLN A 288 7.86 -21.83 -2.79
CA GLN A 288 7.94 -23.25 -3.15
C GLN A 288 7.13 -24.13 -2.18
N THR A 289 7.24 -23.88 -0.87
CA THR A 289 6.46 -24.59 0.15
C THR A 289 4.96 -24.40 -0.06
N LEU A 290 4.56 -23.17 -0.40
CA LEU A 290 3.18 -22.79 -0.71
C LEU A 290 2.67 -23.57 -1.91
N SER A 291 3.41 -23.58 -3.02
CA SER A 291 3.07 -24.29 -4.24
C SER A 291 2.97 -25.80 -4.00
N CYS A 292 3.89 -26.40 -3.26
CA CYS A 292 3.82 -27.83 -2.91
C CYS A 292 2.60 -28.14 -2.03
N THR A 293 2.31 -27.28 -1.05
CA THR A 293 1.16 -27.45 -0.16
C THR A 293 -0.14 -27.31 -0.94
N GLU A 294 -0.22 -26.32 -1.82
CA GLU A 294 -1.32 -26.10 -2.73
C GLU A 294 -1.57 -27.32 -3.63
N GLN A 295 -0.53 -27.83 -4.30
CA GLN A 295 -0.60 -29.05 -5.11
C GLN A 295 -1.07 -30.26 -4.30
N THR A 296 -0.57 -30.42 -3.07
CA THR A 296 -0.97 -31.54 -2.20
C THR A 296 -2.45 -31.50 -1.85
N VAL A 297 -2.99 -30.29 -1.63
CA VAL A 297 -4.34 -30.10 -1.07
C VAL A 297 -5.40 -29.99 -2.16
N TYR A 298 -5.05 -29.38 -3.29
CA TYR A 298 -5.97 -29.13 -4.40
C TYR A 298 -5.74 -30.06 -5.59
N GLN A 299 -4.62 -30.79 -5.64
CA GLN A 299 -4.28 -31.77 -6.68
C GLN A 299 -4.44 -31.14 -8.08
N ASP A 300 -5.24 -31.75 -8.95
CA ASP A 300 -5.51 -31.30 -10.32
C ASP A 300 -6.20 -29.93 -10.40
N LYS A 301 -6.67 -29.39 -9.27
CA LYS A 301 -7.26 -28.05 -9.16
C LYS A 301 -6.29 -27.00 -8.62
N SER A 302 -5.01 -27.34 -8.45
CA SER A 302 -4.00 -26.38 -8.01
C SER A 302 -3.68 -25.37 -9.12
N HIS A 303 -3.44 -24.12 -8.77
CA HIS A 303 -2.95 -23.10 -9.70
C HIS A 303 -1.57 -23.49 -10.25
N SER A 304 -0.71 -24.01 -9.37
CA SER A 304 0.66 -24.40 -9.70
C SER A 304 0.77 -25.59 -10.69
N SER A 305 -0.29 -26.39 -10.90
CA SER A 305 -0.27 -27.50 -11.87
C SER A 305 -0.49 -27.06 -13.32
N GLY A 306 -0.99 -25.84 -13.57
CA GLY A 306 -1.18 -25.30 -14.92
C GLY A 306 0.05 -24.58 -15.50
N GLN A 307 0.94 -24.08 -14.65
CA GLN A 307 2.11 -23.29 -15.07
C GLN A 307 3.30 -24.15 -15.54
N SER A 308 3.37 -25.43 -15.15
CA SER A 308 4.43 -26.35 -15.59
C SER A 308 4.35 -26.74 -17.07
N SER A 309 3.31 -26.33 -17.79
CA SER A 309 3.14 -26.58 -19.23
C SER A 309 3.41 -25.36 -20.13
N GLN A 310 3.78 -24.21 -19.55
CA GLN A 310 4.07 -22.97 -20.28
C GLN A 310 5.47 -22.40 -20.05
N THR A 311 6.45 -23.24 -19.67
CA THR A 311 7.87 -22.90 -19.88
C THR A 311 8.29 -23.27 -21.29
N ASN A 312 7.71 -22.60 -22.29
CA ASN A 312 8.32 -22.34 -23.58
C ASN A 312 8.08 -20.85 -23.82
N ILE A 313 9.08 -20.05 -23.47
CA ILE A 313 9.18 -18.66 -23.87
C ILE A 313 9.52 -18.70 -25.35
N GLU A 314 8.51 -18.71 -26.22
CA GLU A 314 8.65 -18.17 -27.57
C GLU A 314 8.23 -16.70 -27.51
N SER A 315 9.16 -15.89 -27.96
CA SER A 315 9.10 -14.46 -28.11
C SER A 315 8.11 -14.08 -29.21
N ASP A 316 6.85 -13.82 -28.86
CA ASP A 316 5.92 -13.10 -29.72
C ASP A 316 5.74 -11.69 -29.17
N VAL A 317 6.69 -10.83 -29.54
CA VAL A 317 6.47 -9.39 -29.60
C VAL A 317 5.73 -9.14 -30.92
N GLU A 318 4.40 -9.17 -30.90
CA GLU A 318 3.62 -8.55 -31.97
C GLU A 318 3.72 -7.03 -31.77
N LEU A 319 4.68 -6.44 -32.48
CA LEU A 319 4.71 -5.02 -32.79
C LEU A 319 3.53 -4.76 -33.74
N GLU A 320 2.41 -4.25 -33.21
CA GLU A 320 1.42 -3.58 -34.03
C GLU A 320 2.09 -2.35 -34.66
N SER A 321 2.42 -2.46 -35.95
CA SER A 321 2.83 -1.33 -36.78
C SER A 321 1.61 -0.44 -37.01
N GLU A 322 1.64 0.77 -36.45
CA GLU A 322 0.70 1.83 -36.82
C GLU A 322 0.93 2.23 -38.27
N GLU A 323 -0.06 1.96 -39.13
CA GLU A 323 -0.17 2.52 -40.47
C GLU A 323 -0.37 4.05 -40.34
N GLU A 324 0.63 4.83 -40.76
CA GLU A 324 0.45 6.23 -41.13
C GLU A 324 -0.58 6.31 -42.26
N LYS A 325 -1.77 6.83 -41.95
CA LYS A 325 -2.69 7.34 -42.96
C LYS A 325 -2.47 8.84 -43.09
N ASP A 326 -1.88 9.20 -44.23
CA ASP A 326 -1.87 10.53 -44.80
C ASP A 326 -3.29 11.13 -44.76
N VAL A 327 -3.45 12.22 -44.02
CA VAL A 327 -4.62 13.09 -44.13
C VAL A 327 -4.23 14.22 -45.08
N GLU A 328 -4.77 14.14 -46.30
CA GLU A 328 -4.79 15.24 -47.26
C GLU A 328 -5.63 16.39 -46.67
N ASP A 329 -4.98 17.53 -46.40
CA ASP A 329 -5.65 18.78 -46.07
C ASP A 329 -6.21 19.41 -47.35
N ASP A 330 -7.49 19.15 -47.63
CA ASP A 330 -8.30 19.97 -48.54
C ASP A 330 -8.69 21.27 -47.81
N TYR A 331 -7.93 22.34 -48.05
CA TYR A 331 -8.34 23.70 -47.71
C TYR A 331 -9.11 24.30 -48.89
N VAL A 332 -10.45 24.31 -48.80
CA VAL A 332 -11.32 25.15 -49.64
C VAL A 332 -11.88 26.30 -48.81
N ASP A 333 -11.32 27.46 -49.13
CA ASP A 333 -11.86 28.82 -49.19
C ASP A 333 -13.36 29.04 -48.88
N GLU A 334 -13.66 29.91 -47.91
CA GLU A 334 -14.70 30.93 -48.05
C GLU A 334 -14.27 32.22 -47.34
N GLY A 335 -14.16 33.29 -48.13
CA GLY A 335 -13.69 34.59 -47.68
C GLY A 335 -14.76 35.61 -47.27
N SER A 336 -14.24 36.83 -47.17
CA SER A 336 -14.89 38.15 -47.12
C SER A 336 -15.48 38.62 -45.78
N ALA A 337 -14.86 39.66 -45.20
CA ALA A 337 -15.37 41.03 -45.29
C ALA A 337 -14.34 42.06 -44.78
N ASP A 338 -14.42 43.26 -45.38
CA ASP A 338 -13.91 44.56 -44.95
C ASP A 338 -12.45 44.93 -45.21
N SER A 339 -12.21 45.68 -46.31
CA SER A 339 -11.98 47.14 -46.24
C SER A 339 -11.63 47.75 -47.61
N GLU A 340 -12.31 48.88 -47.88
CA GLU A 340 -12.14 49.93 -48.93
C GLU A 340 -12.75 49.72 -50.33
#